data_AF-A0A433PG97-F1
#
_entry.id   AF-A0A433PG97-F1
#
_cell.length_a   1.000
_cell.length_b   1.000
_cell.length_c   1.000
_cell.angle_alpha   90.00
_cell.angle_beta   90.00
_cell.angle_gamma   90.00
#
_symmetry.space_group_name_H-M   'P 1'
#
loop_
_entity.id
_entity.type
_entity.pdbx_description
1 polymer ?
#
loop_
_entity_poly.entity_id
_entity_poly.type
_entity_poly.pdbx_seq_one_letter_code
_entity_poly.pdbx_strand_id
1 'polypeptide(L)'
;MKFFAITALVALLATTVAADFVFTSPVEGTKWKRGEDVTISWRDNGHKPLINSRKKIVIRLAYGHHTKDWNGVDGVNVTLHHPIPLKYRWHVPKNLNPKLEYFFVITDNTSDQPMSGYFQVE
;
A
#
# COMPACT_ATOMS: atom_id res chain seq x y z
N MET A 1 34.59 23.54 -40.03
CA MET A 1 34.07 22.16 -40.13
C MET A 1 34.08 21.59 -38.71
N LYS A 2 32.94 21.46 -38.00
CA LYS A 2 32.10 20.24 -37.84
C LYS A 2 32.99 18.98 -37.70
N PHE A 3 32.98 18.20 -36.62
CA PHE A 3 31.84 17.48 -36.02
C PHE A 3 32.09 17.07 -34.55
N PHE A 4 30.98 16.87 -33.84
CA PHE A 4 30.80 16.35 -32.48
C PHE A 4 31.09 14.83 -32.36
N ALA A 5 31.42 14.35 -31.15
CA ALA A 5 31.22 12.94 -30.72
C ALA A 5 31.00 12.92 -29.19
N ILE A 6 29.76 13.13 -28.74
CA ILE A 6 28.74 12.12 -28.36
C ILE A 6 29.00 11.51 -26.97
N THR A 7 28.19 12.01 -26.04
CA THR A 7 27.93 11.59 -24.67
C THR A 7 27.43 10.14 -24.61
N ALA A 8 28.05 9.29 -23.78
CA ALA A 8 27.46 8.00 -23.40
C ALA A 8 26.68 8.18 -22.08
N LEU A 9 25.37 8.37 -22.20
CA LEU A 9 24.43 8.33 -21.07
C LEU A 9 24.12 6.86 -20.77
N VAL A 10 24.59 6.35 -19.63
CA VAL A 10 24.18 5.04 -19.12
C VAL A 10 22.76 5.16 -18.59
N ALA A 11 21.80 4.54 -19.27
CA ALA A 11 20.40 4.53 -18.86
C ALA A 11 20.23 3.67 -17.59
N LEU A 12 19.75 4.31 -16.52
CA LEU A 12 19.31 3.64 -15.30
C LEU A 12 17.97 2.94 -15.62
N LEU A 13 17.96 1.61 -15.73
CA LEU A 13 16.72 0.84 -15.78
C LEU A 13 16.06 0.89 -14.40
N ALA A 14 15.21 1.90 -14.16
CA ALA A 14 14.28 1.87 -13.05
C ALA A 14 13.23 0.80 -13.36
N THR A 15 13.33 -0.36 -12.72
CA THR A 15 12.28 -1.37 -12.78
C THR A 15 11.05 -0.83 -12.08
N THR A 16 10.08 -0.33 -12.84
CA THR A 16 8.77 0.05 -12.30
C THR A 16 8.02 -1.24 -11.95
N VAL A 17 8.01 -1.63 -10.68
CA VAL A 17 7.02 -2.61 -10.21
C VAL A 17 5.66 -2.00 -10.48
N ALA A 18 4.90 -2.57 -11.42
CA ALA A 18 3.58 -2.09 -11.79
C ALA A 18 2.63 -2.40 -10.62
N ALA A 19 2.37 -1.38 -9.82
CA ALA A 19 1.51 -1.47 -8.65
C ALA A 19 0.12 -0.96 -8.97
N ASP A 20 -0.90 -1.81 -9.00
CA ASP A 20 -2.25 -1.43 -9.45
C ASP A 20 -2.96 -0.50 -8.46
N PHE A 21 -2.53 -0.53 -7.20
CA PHE A 21 -3.06 0.27 -6.11
C PHE A 21 -2.04 1.31 -5.64
N VAL A 22 -2.50 2.55 -5.47
CA VAL A 22 -1.73 3.63 -4.83
C VAL A 22 -2.49 4.12 -3.61
N PHE A 23 -1.99 3.83 -2.41
CA PHE A 23 -2.57 4.35 -1.19
C PHE A 23 -2.53 5.89 -1.17
N THR A 24 -3.64 6.48 -0.74
CA THR A 24 -3.78 7.92 -0.45
C THR A 24 -3.97 8.18 1.04
N SER A 25 -4.36 7.17 1.82
CA SER A 25 -4.37 7.18 3.28
C SER A 25 -4.26 5.74 3.80
N PRO A 26 -3.40 5.46 4.79
CA PRO A 26 -2.53 6.40 5.49
C PRO A 26 -1.31 6.81 4.64
N VAL A 27 -0.79 8.01 4.93
CA VAL A 27 0.51 8.50 4.46
C VAL A 27 1.53 8.38 5.58
N GLU A 28 2.82 8.49 5.23
CA GLU A 28 3.91 8.43 6.20
C GLU A 28 3.70 9.41 7.37
N GLY A 29 3.88 8.92 8.60
CA GLY A 29 3.71 9.71 9.82
C GLY A 29 2.27 9.92 10.28
N THR A 30 1.29 9.27 9.65
CA THR A 30 -0.10 9.27 10.13
C THR A 30 -0.18 8.71 11.56
N LYS A 31 -1.02 9.31 12.41
CA LYS A 31 -1.27 8.83 13.78
C LYS A 31 -2.76 8.67 14.02
N TRP A 32 -3.16 7.55 14.60
CA TRP A 32 -4.55 7.25 14.92
C TRP A 32 -4.72 6.78 16.36
N LYS A 33 -5.84 7.15 16.97
CA LYS A 33 -6.24 6.70 18.29
C LYS A 33 -6.78 5.28 18.22
N ARG A 34 -6.33 4.43 19.14
CA ARG A 34 -6.86 3.08 19.28
C ARG A 34 -8.36 3.10 19.61
N GLY A 35 -9.13 2.30 18.88
CA GLY A 35 -10.59 2.22 19.00
C GLY A 35 -11.36 3.30 18.25
N GLU A 36 -10.70 4.16 17.46
CA GLU A 36 -11.40 5.12 16.60
C GLU A 36 -11.75 4.53 15.23
N ASP A 37 -12.71 5.12 14.55
CA ASP A 37 -13.03 4.79 13.16
C ASP A 37 -12.33 5.77 12.21
N VAL A 38 -11.48 5.23 11.34
CA VAL A 38 -10.71 5.99 10.36
C VAL A 38 -11.10 5.63 8.94
N THR A 39 -10.67 6.44 7.97
CA THR A 39 -10.84 6.13 6.56
C THR A 39 -9.49 5.85 5.91
N ILE A 40 -9.33 4.61 5.45
CA ILE A 40 -8.24 4.22 4.55
C ILE A 40 -8.69 4.43 3.10
N SER A 41 -7.79 4.85 2.23
CA SER A 41 -8.13 5.13 0.82
C SER A 41 -6.96 4.88 -0.12
N TRP A 42 -7.32 4.60 -1.36
CA TRP A 42 -6.40 4.34 -2.46
C TRP A 42 -7.01 4.81 -3.78
N ARG A 43 -6.17 4.86 -4.81
CA ARG A 43 -6.56 5.10 -6.19
C ARG A 43 -5.92 4.07 -7.11
N ASP A 44 -6.50 3.96 -8.29
CA ASP A 44 -5.93 3.21 -9.40
C ASP A 44 -4.66 3.91 -9.90
N ASN A 45 -3.64 3.14 -10.26
CA ASN A 45 -2.41 3.67 -10.86
C ASN A 45 -2.59 4.08 -12.34
N GLY A 46 -3.72 3.71 -12.97
CA GLY A 46 -4.02 3.95 -14.38
C GLY A 46 -3.43 2.92 -15.34
N HIS A 47 -2.68 1.94 -14.85
CA HIS A 47 -2.15 0.83 -15.63
C HIS A 47 -3.07 -0.38 -15.56
N LYS A 48 -3.06 -1.19 -16.63
CA LYS A 48 -3.86 -2.42 -16.67
C LYS A 48 -3.12 -3.54 -15.92
N PRO A 49 -3.84 -4.39 -15.17
CA PRO A 49 -5.29 -4.39 -15.00
C PRO A 49 -5.79 -3.32 -14.00
N LEU A 50 -6.86 -2.61 -14.35
CA LEU A 50 -7.49 -1.62 -13.47
C LEU A 50 -8.04 -2.31 -12.20
N ILE A 51 -8.06 -1.60 -11.07
CA ILE A 51 -8.60 -2.06 -9.78
C ILE A 51 -10.02 -2.63 -9.93
N ASN A 52 -10.88 -1.92 -10.69
CA ASN A 52 -12.27 -2.35 -10.87
C ASN A 52 -12.44 -3.61 -11.73
N SER A 53 -11.39 -4.10 -12.38
CA SER A 53 -11.41 -5.41 -13.04
C SER A 53 -11.22 -6.58 -12.07
N ARG A 54 -10.80 -6.30 -10.82
CA ARG A 54 -10.60 -7.30 -9.77
C ARG A 54 -11.95 -7.76 -9.21
N LYS A 55 -12.09 -9.07 -8.96
CA LYS A 55 -13.28 -9.66 -8.32
C LYS A 55 -13.28 -9.50 -6.79
N LYS A 56 -12.08 -9.53 -6.21
CA LYS A 56 -11.86 -9.40 -4.77
C LYS A 56 -10.46 -8.86 -4.49
N ILE A 57 -10.30 -8.19 -3.36
CA ILE A 57 -9.01 -7.86 -2.75
C ILE A 57 -9.05 -8.15 -1.24
N VAL A 58 -7.88 -8.33 -0.65
CA VAL A 58 -7.70 -8.42 0.80
C VAL A 58 -6.78 -7.29 1.24
N ILE A 59 -7.22 -6.53 2.24
CA ILE A 59 -6.40 -5.53 2.94
C ILE A 59 -5.87 -6.21 4.20
N ARG A 60 -4.56 -6.24 4.35
CA ARG A 60 -3.85 -6.82 5.50
C ARG A 60 -3.19 -5.72 6.30
N LEU A 61 -3.28 -5.80 7.62
CA LEU A 61 -2.50 -4.95 8.52
C LEU A 61 -1.19 -5.67 8.88
N ALA A 62 -0.09 -4.94 8.94
CA ALA A 62 1.19 -5.48 9.34
C ALA A 62 2.12 -4.42 9.94
N TYR A 63 3.26 -4.86 10.48
CA TYR A 63 4.32 -4.02 11.02
C TYR A 63 5.71 -4.60 10.68
N GLY A 64 6.75 -3.77 10.72
CA GLY A 64 8.14 -4.16 10.42
C GLY A 64 8.81 -3.27 9.38
N HIS A 65 10.14 -3.31 9.31
CA HIS A 65 10.93 -2.29 8.61
C HIS A 65 11.18 -2.55 7.11
N HIS A 66 10.88 -3.74 6.58
CA HIS A 66 11.19 -4.07 5.17
C HIS A 66 10.23 -5.11 4.58
N THR A 67 10.17 -5.16 3.24
CA THR A 67 9.33 -6.10 2.45
C THR A 67 9.60 -7.59 2.72
N LYS A 68 10.70 -7.92 3.39
CA LYS A 68 11.10 -9.30 3.71
C LYS A 68 10.84 -9.73 5.16
N ASP A 69 10.69 -8.79 6.08
CA ASP A 69 10.67 -9.06 7.53
C ASP A 69 9.44 -8.45 8.23
N TRP A 70 8.35 -8.32 7.49
CA TRP A 70 7.10 -7.81 8.00
C TRP A 70 6.27 -8.91 8.68
N ASN A 71 5.57 -8.52 9.73
CA ASN A 71 4.73 -9.39 10.53
C ASN A 71 3.27 -8.97 10.35
N GLY A 72 2.44 -9.91 9.87
CA GLY A 72 1.00 -9.68 9.78
C GLY A 72 0.36 -9.54 11.16
N VAL A 73 -0.66 -8.71 11.26
CA VAL A 73 -1.52 -8.64 12.44
C VAL A 73 -2.73 -9.54 12.21
N ASP A 74 -2.80 -10.64 12.98
CA ASP A 74 -3.88 -11.61 12.85
C ASP A 74 -5.25 -11.03 13.20
N GLY A 75 -6.28 -11.47 12.48
CA GLY A 75 -7.67 -11.10 12.74
C GLY A 75 -8.10 -9.70 12.27
N VAL A 76 -7.23 -8.95 11.57
CA VAL A 76 -7.52 -7.58 11.11
C VAL A 76 -7.71 -7.49 9.59
N ASN A 77 -7.65 -8.62 8.88
CA ASN A 77 -7.79 -8.66 7.43
C ASN A 77 -9.21 -8.29 7.00
N VAL A 78 -9.32 -7.47 5.96
CA VAL A 78 -10.60 -7.08 5.36
C VAL A 78 -10.66 -7.61 3.93
N THR A 79 -11.72 -8.34 3.60
CA THR A 79 -11.98 -8.77 2.22
C THR A 79 -13.00 -7.85 1.59
N LEU A 80 -12.66 -7.27 0.44
CA LEU A 80 -13.55 -6.43 -0.35
C LEU A 80 -13.88 -7.14 -1.67
N HIS A 81 -15.15 -7.04 -2.08
CA HIS A 81 -15.67 -7.67 -3.29
C HIS A 81 -16.03 -6.62 -4.32
N HIS A 82 -16.04 -7.01 -5.60
CA HIS A 82 -16.45 -6.14 -6.68
C HIS A 82 -17.88 -5.58 -6.48
N PRO A 83 -18.14 -4.29 -6.74
CA PRO A 83 -17.18 -3.26 -7.16
C PRO A 83 -16.23 -2.87 -6.02
N ILE A 84 -14.93 -2.80 -6.31
CA ILE A 84 -13.92 -2.50 -5.30
C ILE A 84 -14.01 -1.00 -4.96
N PRO A 85 -14.36 -0.62 -3.72
CA PRO A 85 -14.42 0.80 -3.37
C PRO A 85 -13.01 1.41 -3.36
N LEU A 86 -12.93 2.73 -3.49
CA LEU A 86 -11.65 3.46 -3.39
C LEU A 86 -11.29 3.88 -1.95
N LYS A 87 -12.18 3.58 -1.00
CA LYS A 87 -12.02 3.89 0.42
C LYS A 87 -12.75 2.86 1.26
N TYR A 88 -12.28 2.70 2.49
CA TYR A 88 -12.89 1.81 3.47
C TYR A 88 -12.84 2.43 4.86
N ARG A 89 -13.94 2.33 5.60
CA ARG A 89 -14.01 2.73 7.01
C ARG A 89 -13.44 1.59 7.83
N TRP A 90 -12.32 1.83 8.49
CA TRP A 90 -11.61 0.84 9.30
C TRP A 90 -11.68 1.23 10.77
N HIS A 91 -11.94 0.25 11.63
CA HIS A 91 -11.93 0.42 13.07
C HIS A 91 -10.55 0.06 13.61
N VAL A 92 -9.85 1.01 14.24
CA VAL A 92 -8.49 0.80 14.76
C VAL A 92 -8.54 -0.15 15.97
N PRO A 93 -7.93 -1.35 15.93
CA PRO A 93 -7.99 -2.29 17.04
C PRO A 93 -7.38 -1.72 18.33
N LYS A 94 -8.07 -1.94 19.45
CA LYS A 94 -7.64 -1.42 20.77
C LYS A 94 -6.35 -2.05 21.31
N ASN A 95 -6.02 -3.24 20.82
CA ASN A 95 -4.88 -4.03 21.26
C ASN A 95 -3.60 -3.79 20.45
N LEU A 96 -3.59 -2.84 19.52
CA LEU A 96 -2.37 -2.49 18.80
C LEU A 96 -1.31 -1.88 19.75
N ASN A 97 -0.05 -2.20 19.50
CA ASN A 97 1.09 -1.75 20.29
C ASN A 97 1.50 -0.34 19.82
N PRO A 98 1.44 0.68 20.68
CA PRO A 98 1.71 2.08 20.28
C PRO A 98 3.18 2.36 19.99
N LYS A 99 4.08 1.40 20.23
CA LYS A 99 5.51 1.52 19.92
C LYS A 99 5.88 0.98 18.54
N LEU A 100 4.92 0.45 17.78
CA LEU A 100 5.15 -0.12 16.46
C LEU A 100 4.65 0.81 15.36
N GLU A 101 5.31 0.73 14.22
CA GLU A 101 4.89 1.35 12.97
C GLU A 101 4.18 0.30 12.11
N TYR A 102 2.95 0.64 11.74
CA TYR A 102 2.05 -0.20 10.99
C TYR A 102 1.91 0.29 9.56
N PHE A 103 1.53 -0.62 8.66
CA PHE A 103 1.16 -0.30 7.30
C PHE A 103 0.13 -1.30 6.80
N PHE A 104 -0.57 -0.93 5.72
CA PHE A 104 -1.48 -1.81 5.01
C PHE A 104 -0.83 -2.38 3.76
N VAL A 105 -1.21 -3.61 3.43
CA VAL A 105 -0.89 -4.24 2.14
C VAL A 105 -2.19 -4.69 1.49
N ILE A 106 -2.33 -4.41 0.19
CA ILE A 106 -3.40 -4.96 -0.63
C ILE A 106 -2.86 -6.21 -1.33
N THR A 107 -3.63 -7.28 -1.33
CA THR A 107 -3.33 -8.49 -2.10
C THR A 107 -4.57 -8.97 -2.83
N ASP A 108 -4.37 -9.54 -4.02
CA ASP A 108 -5.43 -10.08 -4.88
C ASP A 108 -5.12 -11.51 -5.35
N ASN A 109 -4.25 -12.21 -4.60
CA ASN A 109 -3.69 -13.53 -4.89
C ASN A 109 -2.81 -13.62 -6.16
N THR A 110 -2.58 -12.52 -6.90
CA THR A 110 -1.73 -12.53 -8.10
C THR A 110 -0.38 -11.86 -7.88
N SER A 111 -0.31 -10.88 -6.98
CA SER A 111 0.92 -10.25 -6.53
C SER A 111 0.68 -9.51 -5.21
N ASP A 112 1.75 -9.32 -4.43
CA ASP A 112 1.72 -8.37 -3.31
C ASP A 112 1.81 -6.95 -3.88
N GLN A 113 0.83 -6.11 -3.54
CA GLN A 113 0.79 -4.70 -3.96
C GLN A 113 1.66 -3.85 -3.02
N PRO A 114 1.97 -2.57 -3.37
CA PRO A 114 2.74 -1.72 -2.49
C PRO A 114 2.09 -1.53 -1.14
N MET A 115 2.95 -1.33 -0.15
CA MET A 115 2.57 -0.95 1.19
C MET A 115 1.96 0.47 1.17
N SER A 116 1.07 0.75 2.12
CA SER A 116 0.70 2.14 2.45
C SER A 116 1.90 2.90 3.01
N GLY A 117 1.72 4.20 3.28
CA GLY A 117 2.63 4.89 4.20
C GLY A 117 2.57 4.26 5.59
N TYR A 118 3.66 4.38 6.35
CA TYR A 118 3.68 3.92 7.74
C TYR A 118 2.84 4.84 8.62
N PHE A 119 2.18 4.25 9.61
CA PHE A 119 1.37 4.95 10.60
C PHE A 119 1.58 4.38 11.99
N GLN A 120 1.33 5.20 13.00
CA GLN A 120 1.41 4.84 14.41
C GLN A 120 0.03 4.89 15.06
N VAL A 121 -0.09 4.21 16.19
CA VAL A 121 -1.29 4.26 17.02
C VAL A 121 -0.98 4.82 18.40
N GLU A 122 -1.93 5.57 18.97
CA GLU A 122 -1.86 6.13 20.33
C GLU A 122 -3.00 5.60 21.24
#